data_AF-A0A6P1TB45-F1
#
_entry.id   AF-A0A6P1TB45-F1
#
_cell.length_a   1.000
_cell.length_b   1.000
_cell.length_c   1.000
_cell.angle_alpha   90.00
_cell.angle_beta   90.00
_cell.angle_gamma   90.00
#
_symmetry.space_group_name_H-M   'P 1'
#
loop_
_entity.id
_entity.type
_entity.pdbx_description
1 polymer ?
#
loop_
_entity_poly.entity_id
_entity_poly.type
_entity_poly.pdbx_seq_one_letter_code
_entity_poly.pdbx_strand_id
1 'polypeptide(L)'
;MTILVLGCIVFLIGLGLMRNEKMNVLLKSRDYEIWNTVMQPQPSGYVDSFGTIQLFTWILSRGYEKSSSEEVRALGHKAIRRARLSKYFMLTGIVFVVVGFFVALMYSG
;
A
#
# COMPACT_ATOMS: atom_id res chain seq x y z
N MET A 1 10.36 -25.29 2.81
CA MET A 1 9.11 -24.79 3.42
C MET A 1 9.31 -23.53 4.26
N THR A 2 10.33 -23.44 5.12
CA THR A 2 10.60 -22.25 5.96
C THR A 2 10.74 -20.93 5.18
N ILE A 3 11.47 -20.94 4.06
CA ILE A 3 11.65 -19.76 3.18
C ILE A 3 10.30 -19.24 2.64
N LEU A 4 9.40 -20.16 2.28
CA LEU A 4 8.08 -19.82 1.75
C LEU A 4 7.21 -19.18 2.82
N VAL A 5 7.19 -19.76 4.03
CA VAL A 5 6.47 -19.18 5.18
C VAL A 5 7.02 -17.79 5.52
N LEU A 6 8.34 -17.63 5.54
CA LEU A 6 8.97 -16.33 5.80
C LEU A 6 8.58 -15.30 4.73
N GLY A 7 8.60 -15.68 3.45
CA GLY A 7 8.19 -14.81 2.34
C GLY A 7 6.74 -14.33 2.49
N CYS A 8 5.83 -15.23 2.86
CA CYS A 8 4.43 -14.88 3.14
C CYS A 8 4.31 -13.88 4.31
N ILE A 9 5.02 -14.09 5.41
CA ILE A 9 4.99 -13.18 6.57
C ILE A 9 5.49 -11.79 6.17
N VAL A 10 6.63 -11.72 5.47
CA VAL A 10 7.23 -10.46 5.01
C VAL A 10 6.28 -9.71 4.07
N PHE A 11 5.62 -10.44 3.15
CA PHE A 11 4.61 -9.87 2.26
C PHE A 11 3.40 -9.31 3.01
N LEU A 12 2.86 -10.05 3.98
CA LEU A 12 1.73 -9.62 4.80
C LEU A 12 2.05 -8.38 5.65
N ILE A 13 3.27 -8.30 6.20
CA ILE A 13 3.75 -7.09 6.88
C ILE A 13 3.75 -5.91 5.90
N GLY A 14 4.23 -6.11 4.67
CA GLY A 14 4.17 -5.12 3.60
C GLY A 14 2.75 -4.59 3.35
N LEU A 15 1.76 -5.48 3.24
CA LEU A 15 0.35 -5.12 3.08
C LEU A 15 -0.19 -4.32 4.28
N GLY A 16 0.10 -4.75 5.50
CA GLY A 16 -0.34 -4.04 6.72
C GLY A 16 0.23 -2.62 6.81
N LEU A 17 1.44 -2.41 6.29
CA LEU A 17 2.07 -1.09 6.23
C LEU A 17 1.42 -0.13 5.21
N MET A 18 0.65 -0.62 4.24
CA MET A 18 -0.05 0.22 3.24
C MET A 18 -1.16 1.07 3.86
N ARG A 19 -1.80 0.59 4.92
CA ARG A 19 -2.97 1.24 5.53
C ARG A 19 -2.60 2.60 6.10
N ASN A 20 -3.23 3.65 5.57
CA ASN A 20 -3.02 5.04 5.99
C ASN A 20 -4.36 5.76 6.17
N GLU A 21 -5.06 5.40 7.24
CA GLU A 21 -6.38 5.98 7.57
C GLU A 21 -6.32 7.48 7.78
N LYS A 22 -5.24 7.98 8.40
CA LYS A 22 -5.05 9.42 8.63
C LYS A 22 -5.11 10.20 7.33
N MET A 23 -4.47 9.68 6.27
CA MET A 23 -4.50 10.31 4.95
C MET A 23 -5.89 10.25 4.32
N ASN A 24 -6.60 9.13 4.45
CA ASN A 24 -7.98 8.99 3.96
C ASN A 24 -8.91 10.02 4.61
N VAL A 25 -8.88 10.12 5.95
CA VAL A 25 -9.69 11.07 6.72
C VAL A 25 -9.34 12.52 6.36
N LEU A 26 -8.05 12.84 6.24
CA LEU A 26 -7.59 14.19 5.93
C LEU A 26 -7.96 14.62 4.50
N LEU A 27 -7.82 13.73 3.52
CA LEU A 27 -8.25 13.99 2.14
C LEU A 27 -9.76 14.23 2.09
N LYS A 28 -10.55 13.40 2.79
CA LYS A 28 -12.01 13.54 2.83
C LYS A 28 -12.46 14.86 3.45
N SER A 29 -11.71 15.40 4.41
CA SER A 29 -12.06 16.65 5.10
C SER A 29 -11.48 17.92 4.46
N ARG A 30 -10.31 17.84 3.82
CA ARG A 30 -9.59 19.02 3.30
C ARG A 30 -9.59 19.14 1.78
N ASP A 31 -9.68 18.04 1.05
CA ASP A 31 -9.57 18.00 -0.42
C ASP A 31 -10.48 16.90 -0.99
N TYR A 32 -11.79 17.09 -0.83
CA TYR A 32 -12.80 16.10 -1.22
C TYR A 32 -12.78 15.77 -2.71
N GLU A 33 -12.47 16.73 -3.58
CA GLU A 33 -12.37 16.50 -5.04
C GLU A 33 -11.24 15.50 -5.37
N ILE A 34 -10.08 15.68 -4.74
CA ILE A 34 -8.94 14.77 -4.89
C ILE A 34 -9.30 13.42 -4.27
N TRP A 35 -9.91 13.42 -3.08
CA TRP A 35 -10.37 12.21 -2.42
C TRP A 35 -11.31 11.40 -3.34
N ASN A 36 -12.30 12.05 -3.96
CA ASN A 36 -13.25 11.42 -4.85
C ASN A 36 -12.58 10.89 -6.13
N THR A 37 -11.61 11.63 -6.68
CA THR A 37 -10.84 11.22 -7.86
C THR A 37 -9.94 10.01 -7.57
N VAL A 38 -9.33 9.97 -6.38
CA VAL A 38 -8.40 8.91 -5.97
C VAL A 38 -9.14 7.65 -5.54
N MET A 39 -10.19 7.80 -4.74
CA MET A 39 -10.92 6.67 -4.17
C MET A 39 -11.99 6.09 -5.11
N GLN A 40 -12.39 6.84 -6.14
CA GLN A 40 -13.46 6.49 -7.09
C GLN A 40 -14.56 5.65 -6.42
N PRO A 41 -15.23 6.17 -5.38
CA PRO A 41 -16.08 5.35 -4.52
C PRO A 41 -17.16 4.67 -5.36
N GLN A 42 -17.02 3.36 -5.58
CA GLN A 42 -18.07 2.58 -6.22
C GLN A 42 -19.27 2.47 -5.27
N PRO A 43 -20.51 2.42 -5.79
CA PRO A 43 -21.72 2.36 -4.96
C PRO A 43 -21.84 1.08 -4.12
N SER A 44 -21.02 0.06 -4.39
CA SER A 44 -20.92 -1.13 -3.54
C SER A 44 -19.95 -0.84 -2.39
N GLY A 45 -20.36 -1.10 -1.14
CA GLY A 45 -19.58 -0.84 0.08
C GLY A 45 -18.21 -1.55 0.22
N TYR A 46 -17.64 -2.06 -0.88
CA TYR A 46 -16.30 -2.67 -0.98
C TYR A 46 -15.15 -1.65 -0.99
N VAL A 47 -15.46 -0.35 -0.93
CA VAL A 47 -14.49 0.76 -1.01
C VAL A 47 -13.45 0.72 0.12
N ASP A 48 -13.78 0.17 1.29
CA ASP A 48 -12.87 0.21 2.46
C ASP A 48 -11.62 -0.68 2.31
N SER A 49 -11.70 -1.80 1.59
CA SER A 49 -10.53 -2.68 1.38
C SER A 49 -9.70 -2.28 0.16
N PHE A 50 -10.33 -1.89 -0.95
CA PHE A 50 -9.62 -1.52 -2.19
C PHE A 50 -9.17 -0.05 -2.25
N GLY A 51 -9.83 0.86 -1.53
CA GLY A 51 -9.43 2.27 -1.44
C GLY A 51 -8.02 2.45 -0.84
N THR A 52 -7.58 1.50 -0.01
CA THR A 52 -6.21 1.48 0.52
C THR A 52 -5.16 1.33 -0.59
N ILE A 53 -5.43 0.54 -1.62
CA ILE A 53 -4.51 0.31 -2.75
C ILE A 53 -4.42 1.56 -3.62
N GLN A 54 -5.55 2.18 -3.93
CA GLN A 54 -5.60 3.41 -4.74
C GLN A 54 -4.89 4.55 -4.03
N LEU A 55 -5.19 4.78 -2.75
CA LEU A 55 -4.53 5.79 -1.94
C LEU A 55 -3.03 5.52 -1.81
N PHE A 56 -2.62 4.27 -1.60
CA PHE A 56 -1.22 3.88 -1.55
C PHE A 56 -0.50 4.18 -2.86
N THR A 57 -1.10 3.84 -3.99
CA THR A 57 -0.56 4.08 -5.32
C THR A 57 -0.43 5.58 -5.59
N TRP A 58 -1.44 6.35 -5.20
CA TRP A 58 -1.42 7.81 -5.30
C TRP A 58 -0.35 8.47 -4.42
N ILE A 59 -0.13 7.95 -3.20
CA ILE A 59 0.97 8.39 -2.33
C ILE A 59 2.32 8.07 -3.00
N LEU A 60 2.50 6.86 -3.53
CA LEU A 60 3.73 6.45 -4.21
C LEU A 60 4.04 7.29 -5.45
N SER A 61 3.01 7.70 -6.20
CA SER A 61 3.15 8.59 -7.36
C SER A 61 3.30 10.07 -6.99
N ARG A 62 3.39 10.38 -5.68
CA ARG A 62 3.48 11.74 -5.14
C ARG A 62 2.29 12.63 -5.49
N GLY A 63 1.11 12.05 -5.69
CA GLY A 63 -0.10 12.81 -6.02
C GLY A 63 -0.45 13.89 -4.99
N TYR A 64 -0.03 13.72 -3.73
CA TYR A 64 -0.21 14.71 -2.66
C TYR A 64 0.51 16.04 -2.91
N GLU A 65 1.53 16.10 -3.77
CA GLU A 65 2.23 17.36 -4.09
C GLU A 65 1.33 18.33 -4.86
N LYS A 66 0.28 17.82 -5.53
CA LYS A 66 -0.70 18.61 -6.30
C LYS A 66 -1.88 19.12 -5.45
N SER A 67 -1.98 18.70 -4.19
CA SER A 67 -3.04 19.13 -3.28
C SER A 67 -2.85 20.59 -2.88
N SER A 68 -3.97 21.31 -2.81
CA SER A 68 -4.01 22.72 -2.38
C SER A 68 -3.78 22.86 -0.88
N SER A 69 -4.10 21.81 -0.11
CA SER A 69 -3.97 21.77 1.34
C SER A 69 -2.52 21.49 1.78
N GLU A 70 -1.94 22.43 2.52
CA GLU A 70 -0.61 22.26 3.13
C GLU A 70 -0.57 21.07 4.12
N GLU A 71 -1.67 20.82 4.84
CA GLU A 71 -1.79 19.69 5.75
C GLU A 71 -1.67 18.34 5.00
N VAL A 72 -2.33 18.22 3.84
CA VAL A 72 -2.28 17.01 3.01
C VAL A 72 -0.88 16.81 2.44
N ARG A 73 -0.22 17.88 2.00
CA ARG A 73 1.18 17.84 1.53
C ARG A 73 2.14 17.39 2.64
N ALA A 74 2.02 17.98 3.83
CA ALA A 74 2.85 17.65 4.99
C ALA A 74 2.66 16.19 5.43
N LEU A 75 1.41 15.71 5.46
CA LEU A 75 1.12 14.31 5.77
C LEU A 75 1.61 13.37 4.65
N GLY A 76 1.52 13.79 3.39
CA GLY A 76 1.99 13.06 2.22
C GLY A 76 3.49 12.81 2.24
N HIS A 77 4.28 13.82 2.62
CA HIS A 77 5.73 13.68 2.82
C HIS A 77 6.11 12.71 3.95
N LYS A 78 5.26 12.56 4.97
CA LYS A 78 5.46 11.52 5.99
C LYS A 78 5.03 10.15 5.47
N ALA A 79 3.91 10.10 4.74
CA ALA A 79 3.31 8.90 4.21
C ALA A 79 4.18 8.21 3.14
N ILE A 80 4.87 8.97 2.28
CA ILE A 80 5.70 8.40 1.21
C ILE A 80 6.81 7.49 1.74
N ARG A 81 7.40 7.80 2.90
CA ARG A 81 8.45 6.95 3.50
C ARG A 81 7.88 5.58 3.89
N ARG A 82 6.71 5.57 4.53
CA ARG A 82 5.99 4.35 4.90
C ARG A 82 5.53 3.57 3.66
N ALA A 83 5.04 4.27 2.64
CA ALA A 83 4.60 3.65 1.39
C ALA A 83 5.78 2.96 0.65
N ARG A 84 6.95 3.60 0.61
CA ARG A 84 8.17 2.99 0.04
C ARG A 84 8.62 1.76 0.83
N LEU A 85 8.61 1.83 2.16
CA LEU A 85 8.94 0.67 2.99
C LEU A 85 7.99 -0.49 2.69
N SER A 86 6.69 -0.25 2.71
CA SER A 86 5.67 -1.25 2.36
C SER A 86 5.93 -1.86 0.97
N LYS A 87 6.21 -1.04 -0.05
CA LYS A 87 6.60 -1.53 -1.39
C LYS A 87 7.80 -2.48 -1.34
N TYR A 88 8.85 -2.12 -0.60
CA TYR A 88 10.03 -2.97 -0.49
C TYR A 88 9.75 -4.26 0.26
N PHE A 89 8.99 -4.23 1.36
CA PHE A 89 8.56 -5.44 2.08
C PHE A 89 7.72 -6.37 1.19
N MET A 90 6.80 -5.82 0.40
CA MET A 90 6.02 -6.64 -0.53
C MET A 90 6.90 -7.28 -1.60
N LEU A 91 7.84 -6.52 -2.20
CA LEU A 91 8.75 -7.04 -3.22
C LEU A 91 9.69 -8.11 -2.65
N THR A 92 10.29 -7.89 -1.47
CA THR A 92 11.16 -8.89 -0.83
C THR A 92 10.38 -10.14 -0.43
N GLY A 93 9.16 -9.98 0.09
CA GLY A 93 8.25 -11.09 0.36
C GLY A 93 7.96 -11.94 -0.87
N ILE A 94 7.61 -11.30 -2.00
CA ILE A 94 7.39 -11.99 -3.28
C ILE A 94 8.64 -12.73 -3.73
N VAL A 95 9.82 -12.11 -3.67
CA VAL A 95 11.09 -12.77 -4.03
C VAL A 95 11.32 -14.02 -3.19
N PHE A 96 11.11 -13.97 -1.88
CA PHE A 96 11.23 -15.15 -1.01
C PHE A 96 10.21 -16.23 -1.32
N VAL A 97 8.96 -15.86 -1.63
CA VAL A 97 7.93 -16.83 -2.03
C VAL A 97 8.34 -17.54 -3.32
N VAL A 98 8.78 -16.80 -4.33
CA VAL A 98 9.21 -17.37 -5.63
C VAL A 98 10.41 -18.30 -5.45
N VAL A 99 11.47 -17.84 -4.76
CA VAL A 99 12.65 -18.66 -4.48
C VAL A 99 12.28 -19.89 -3.64
N GLY A 100 11.49 -19.71 -2.58
CA GLY A 100 11.05 -20.79 -1.70
C GLY A 100 10.19 -21.83 -2.42
N PHE A 101 9.38 -21.42 -3.41
CA PHE A 101 8.59 -22.29 -4.26
C PHE A 101 9.49 -23.16 -5.16
N PHE A 102 10.45 -22.55 -5.88
CA PHE A 102 11.38 -23.31 -6.72
C PHE A 102 12.24 -24.28 -5.92
N VAL A 103 12.74 -23.86 -4.74
CA VAL A 103 13.47 -24.76 -3.84
C VAL A 103 12.57 -25.90 -3.38
N ALA A 104 11.33 -25.64 -2.98
CA ALA A 104 10.40 -26.70 -2.58
C ALA A 104 10.16 -27.71 -3.71
N LEU A 105 10.01 -27.24 -4.95
CA LEU A 105 9.81 -28.08 -6.13
C LEU A 105 11.03 -28.98 -6.40
N MET A 106 12.25 -28.45 -6.27
CA MET A 106 13.47 -29.23 -6.51
C MET A 106 13.74 -30.29 -5.45
N TYR A 107 13.30 -30.07 -4.20
CA TYR A 107 13.51 -31.00 -3.08
C TYR A 107 12.31 -31.93 -2.82
N SER A 108 11.19 -31.74 -3.53
CA SER A 108 10.03 -32.64 -3.43
C SER A 108 9.93 -33.65 -4.58
N GLY A 109 10.91 -33.68 -5.48
CA GLY A 109 11.09 -34.73 -6.49
C GLY A 109 12.18 -35.71 -6.04
#